data_AF-A0A9D8B9C5-F1
#
_entry.id   AF-A0A9D8B9C5-F1
#
_cell.length_a   1.000
_cell.length_b   1.000
_cell.length_c   1.000
_cell.angle_alpha   90.00
_cell.angle_beta   90.00
_cell.angle_gamma   90.00
#
_symmetry.space_group_name_H-M   'P 1'
#
loop_
_entity.id
_entity.type
_entity.pdbx_description
1 polymer ?
#
loop_
_entity_poly.entity_id
_entity_poly.type
_entity_poly.pdbx_seq_one_letter_code
_entity_poly.pdbx_strand_id
1 'polypeptide(L)'
;MKATKAGERGCVVELGPELIDFNEEPVFEACSGAGGQAPRYVILDFAGVQRMNGLGASMLVKLAARARRNRQRLMAFGLHDHQRDILKVTELSQVISVYDDIASALGAAGVPSADRPAEYKAAPVQALDGDAWAKPVHRLAVPPMPPQAWNRNVAGRRAVGPVNGFGQLWQKVYRLRVSDPKITSEHAIAELKSNFPRLQPSYNRFYPSTAGIKPGEIVLIDSSTPGGPVSTGVMVLYADARSFTFITPQGHPESGWVTFSGYEQDGRTTVQIVGLARANDPVYEAAFRAVGSKMQVRIWTHLLTSLAAHLEVPADITVQPTRFDTRMQWSQAGNVWHNAQIRTLLYSPIRLVGSPFRGTKRGKANAG
;
A
#
# COMPACT_ATOMS: atom_id res chain seq x y z
N MET A 1 -16.87 -3.56 -16.44
CA MET A 1 -16.19 -4.86 -16.47
C MET A 1 -17.12 -5.87 -17.12
N LYS A 2 -16.57 -6.80 -17.91
CA LYS A 2 -17.32 -7.91 -18.52
C LYS A 2 -16.59 -9.21 -18.18
N ALA A 3 -17.34 -10.27 -17.95
CA ALA A 3 -16.76 -11.59 -17.73
C ALA A 3 -17.29 -12.58 -18.78
N THR A 4 -16.42 -13.46 -19.23
CA THR A 4 -16.75 -14.52 -20.18
C THR A 4 -16.23 -15.84 -19.65
N LYS A 5 -17.09 -16.86 -19.71
CA LYS A 5 -16.72 -18.22 -19.34
C LYS A 5 -15.75 -18.78 -20.37
N ALA A 6 -14.68 -19.41 -19.91
CA ALA A 6 -13.68 -20.05 -20.76
C ALA A 6 -13.55 -21.54 -20.37
N GLY A 7 -14.26 -22.40 -21.09
CA GLY A 7 -14.45 -23.80 -20.73
C GLY A 7 -15.17 -24.01 -19.39
N GLU A 8 -15.02 -25.19 -18.79
CA GLU A 8 -15.67 -25.52 -17.52
C GLU A 8 -15.00 -24.91 -16.29
N ARG A 9 -13.73 -24.49 -16.40
CA ARG A 9 -12.87 -24.16 -15.25
C ARG A 9 -12.29 -22.75 -15.29
N GLY A 10 -12.46 -22.01 -16.39
CA GLY A 10 -11.92 -20.66 -16.56
C GLY A 10 -12.99 -19.58 -16.58
N CYS A 11 -12.66 -18.42 -16.01
CA CYS A 11 -13.40 -17.18 -16.17
C CYS A 11 -12.42 -16.08 -16.59
N VAL A 12 -12.65 -15.48 -17.75
CA VAL A 12 -11.90 -14.31 -18.23
C VAL A 12 -12.66 -13.05 -17.83
N VAL A 13 -11.99 -12.08 -17.23
CA VAL A 13 -12.58 -10.81 -16.79
C VAL A 13 -11.86 -9.64 -17.45
N GLU A 14 -12.59 -8.92 -18.30
CA GLU A 14 -12.18 -7.64 -18.87
C GLU A 14 -12.22 -6.55 -17.79
N LEU A 15 -11.03 -6.09 -17.38
CA LEU A 15 -10.89 -5.00 -16.44
C LEU A 15 -11.30 -3.67 -17.08
N GLY A 16 -11.82 -2.76 -16.25
CA GLY A 16 -12.16 -1.40 -16.70
C GLY A 16 -10.90 -0.57 -17.00
N PRO A 17 -11.05 0.57 -17.70
CA PRO A 17 -9.91 1.43 -18.05
C PRO A 17 -9.23 2.07 -16.84
N GLU A 18 -9.94 2.22 -15.72
CA GLU A 18 -9.40 2.77 -14.48
C GLU A 18 -9.54 1.76 -13.33
N LEU A 19 -8.42 1.46 -12.67
CA LEU A 19 -8.33 0.65 -11.46
C LEU A 19 -7.95 1.56 -10.29
N ILE A 20 -8.93 2.31 -9.78
CA ILE A 20 -8.75 3.33 -8.75
C ILE A 20 -9.54 3.08 -7.46
N ASP A 21 -10.17 1.90 -7.33
CA ASP A 21 -10.88 1.42 -6.15
C ASP A 21 -10.21 0.12 -5.64
N PHE A 22 -10.35 -0.15 -4.34
CA PHE A 22 -9.93 -1.36 -3.66
C PHE A 22 -11.05 -2.44 -3.59
N ASN A 23 -12.26 -2.16 -4.10
CA ASN A 23 -13.37 -3.11 -4.10
C ASN A 23 -13.21 -4.20 -5.18
N GLU A 24 -13.16 -5.45 -4.74
CA GLU A 24 -12.95 -6.61 -5.61
C GLU A 24 -14.23 -7.39 -5.92
N GLU A 25 -15.35 -7.09 -5.25
CA GLU A 25 -16.65 -7.76 -5.45
C GLU A 25 -17.07 -7.81 -6.93
N PRO A 26 -16.99 -6.72 -7.73
CA PRO A 26 -17.49 -6.73 -9.11
C PRO A 26 -16.83 -7.78 -10.00
N VAL A 27 -15.56 -8.10 -9.76
CA VAL A 27 -14.82 -9.14 -10.52
C VAL A 27 -15.36 -10.54 -10.18
N PHE A 28 -15.63 -10.82 -8.91
CA PHE A 28 -16.16 -12.12 -8.48
C PHE A 28 -17.63 -12.31 -8.84
N GLU A 29 -18.43 -11.25 -8.74
CA GLU A 29 -19.83 -11.26 -9.19
C GLU A 29 -19.91 -11.56 -10.68
N ALA A 30 -19.06 -10.91 -11.49
CA ALA A 30 -19.01 -11.15 -12.94
C ALA A 30 -18.67 -12.61 -13.27
N CYS A 31 -17.73 -13.23 -12.56
CA CYS A 31 -17.43 -14.66 -12.75
C CYS A 31 -18.52 -15.61 -12.24
N SER A 32 -19.28 -15.21 -11.22
CA SER A 32 -20.35 -16.04 -10.64
C SER A 32 -21.63 -15.99 -11.47
N GLY A 33 -21.91 -14.83 -12.09
CA GLY A 33 -23.07 -14.63 -12.97
C GLY A 33 -22.97 -15.35 -14.32
N ALA A 34 -21.80 -15.88 -14.68
CA ALA A 34 -21.58 -16.60 -15.94
C ALA A 34 -22.17 -18.03 -16.00
N GLY A 35 -22.80 -18.51 -14.92
CA GLY A 35 -23.52 -19.79 -14.86
C GLY A 35 -22.64 -21.04 -14.77
N GLY A 36 -22.96 -21.92 -13.82
CA GLY A 36 -22.31 -23.23 -13.61
C GLY A 36 -21.41 -23.32 -12.37
N GLN A 37 -20.50 -24.30 -12.38
CA GLN A 37 -19.55 -24.54 -11.28
C GLN A 37 -18.55 -23.38 -11.15
N ALA A 38 -18.17 -23.02 -9.92
CA ALA A 38 -17.20 -21.95 -9.67
C ALA A 38 -15.87 -22.22 -10.42
N PRO A 39 -15.31 -21.23 -11.13
CA PRO A 39 -14.13 -21.43 -11.96
C PRO A 39 -12.92 -21.76 -11.08
N ARG A 40 -12.01 -22.63 -11.54
CA ARG A 40 -10.71 -22.85 -10.89
C ARG A 40 -9.70 -21.75 -11.22
N TYR A 41 -9.87 -21.09 -12.36
CA TYR A 41 -8.97 -20.07 -12.86
C TYR A 41 -9.73 -18.78 -13.14
N VAL A 42 -9.30 -17.69 -12.51
CA VAL A 42 -9.76 -16.33 -12.80
C VAL A 42 -8.65 -15.65 -13.57
N ILE A 43 -8.93 -15.24 -14.80
CA ILE A 43 -7.96 -14.69 -15.75
C ILE A 43 -8.32 -13.23 -15.99
N LEU A 44 -7.47 -12.32 -15.51
CA LEU A 44 -7.65 -10.90 -15.65
C LEU A 44 -7.07 -10.41 -16.98
N ASP A 45 -7.89 -9.74 -17.75
CA ASP A 45 -7.47 -9.04 -18.95
C ASP A 45 -7.14 -7.58 -18.60
N PHE A 46 -5.86 -7.21 -18.79
CA PHE A 46 -5.34 -5.87 -18.55
C PHE A 46 -5.27 -4.97 -19.79
N ALA A 47 -5.58 -5.47 -20.99
CA ALA A 47 -5.26 -4.75 -22.21
C ALA A 47 -6.05 -3.43 -22.38
N GLY A 48 -7.22 -3.34 -21.74
CA GLY A 48 -8.01 -2.11 -21.68
C GLY A 48 -7.64 -1.15 -20.54
N VAL A 49 -6.75 -1.54 -19.62
CA VAL A 49 -6.41 -0.77 -18.41
C VAL A 49 -5.44 0.35 -18.76
N GLN A 50 -5.87 1.60 -18.55
CA GLN A 50 -5.09 2.80 -18.87
C GLN A 50 -4.44 3.41 -17.63
N ARG A 51 -5.06 3.22 -16.46
CA ARG A 51 -4.63 3.81 -15.20
C ARG A 51 -4.89 2.85 -14.05
N MET A 52 -3.93 2.74 -13.14
CA MET A 52 -4.07 2.07 -11.86
C MET A 52 -3.37 2.89 -10.77
N ASN A 53 -4.01 3.05 -9.62
CA ASN A 53 -3.35 3.64 -8.44
C ASN A 53 -3.13 2.58 -7.35
N GLY A 54 -2.66 2.99 -6.18
CA GLY A 54 -2.45 2.07 -5.05
C GLY A 54 -3.73 1.39 -4.52
N LEU A 55 -4.92 1.96 -4.75
CA LEU A 55 -6.19 1.29 -4.42
C LEU A 55 -6.48 0.16 -5.41
N GLY A 56 -6.23 0.35 -6.70
CA GLY A 56 -6.31 -0.73 -7.70
C GLY A 56 -5.34 -1.88 -7.40
N ALA A 57 -4.10 -1.57 -7.01
CA ALA A 57 -3.17 -2.60 -6.54
C ALA A 57 -3.69 -3.32 -5.28
N SER A 58 -4.33 -2.59 -4.36
CA SER A 58 -4.99 -3.14 -3.17
C SER A 58 -6.13 -4.10 -3.53
N MET A 59 -6.94 -3.77 -4.53
CA MET A 59 -7.96 -4.66 -5.08
C MET A 59 -7.30 -5.95 -5.60
N LEU A 60 -6.20 -5.89 -6.35
CA LEU A 60 -5.51 -7.08 -6.88
C LEU A 60 -5.01 -8.03 -5.78
N VAL A 61 -4.49 -7.50 -4.66
CA VAL A 61 -4.13 -8.32 -3.49
C VAL A 61 -5.35 -9.02 -2.90
N LYS A 62 -6.46 -8.30 -2.76
CA LYS A 62 -7.71 -8.84 -2.22
C LYS A 62 -8.27 -9.93 -3.14
N LEU A 63 -8.26 -9.71 -4.46
CA LEU A 63 -8.59 -10.72 -5.46
C LEU A 63 -7.73 -11.98 -5.27
N ALA A 64 -6.40 -11.84 -5.19
CA ALA A 64 -5.50 -12.98 -5.01
C ALA A 64 -5.77 -13.73 -3.69
N ALA A 65 -6.01 -13.01 -2.59
CA ALA A 65 -6.30 -13.60 -1.29
C ALA A 65 -7.65 -14.35 -1.28
N ARG A 66 -8.69 -13.81 -1.94
CA ARG A 66 -10.01 -14.43 -2.06
C ARG A 66 -9.97 -15.63 -3.03
N ALA A 67 -9.32 -15.51 -4.18
CA ALA A 67 -9.10 -16.62 -5.12
C ALA A 67 -8.42 -17.80 -4.42
N ARG A 68 -7.33 -17.54 -3.68
CA ARG A 68 -6.64 -18.57 -2.88
C ARG A 68 -7.55 -19.21 -1.82
N ARG A 69 -8.48 -18.45 -1.24
CA ARG A 69 -9.45 -18.99 -0.27
C ARG A 69 -10.40 -19.99 -0.92
N ASN A 70 -10.84 -19.66 -2.12
CA ASN A 70 -11.75 -20.45 -2.93
C ASN A 70 -11.04 -21.59 -3.69
N ARG A 71 -9.74 -21.84 -3.43
CA ARG A 71 -8.89 -22.81 -4.16
C ARG A 71 -8.79 -22.51 -5.67
N GLN A 72 -8.92 -21.25 -6.03
CA GLN A 72 -8.77 -20.73 -7.38
C GLN A 72 -7.35 -20.18 -7.58
N ARG A 73 -6.92 -20.06 -8.84
CA ARG A 73 -5.69 -19.38 -9.23
C ARG A 73 -6.01 -18.11 -9.99
N LEU A 74 -5.30 -17.03 -9.66
CA LEU A 74 -5.40 -15.76 -10.34
C LEU A 74 -4.30 -15.66 -11.39
N MET A 75 -4.70 -15.34 -12.62
CA MET A 75 -3.84 -15.18 -13.78
C MET A 75 -4.10 -13.83 -14.42
N ALA A 76 -3.16 -13.33 -15.21
CA ALA A 76 -3.33 -12.09 -15.96
C ALA A 76 -2.62 -12.15 -17.31
N PHE A 77 -3.14 -11.40 -18.28
CA PHE A 77 -2.51 -11.21 -19.59
C PHE A 77 -2.84 -9.81 -20.13
N GLY A 78 -2.22 -9.41 -21.24
CA GLY A 78 -2.45 -8.09 -21.84
C GLY A 78 -1.78 -6.94 -21.07
N LEU A 79 -0.75 -7.24 -20.27
CA LEU A 79 -0.01 -6.24 -19.52
C LEU A 79 1.05 -5.54 -20.38
N HIS A 80 1.00 -4.21 -20.40
CA HIS A 80 2.08 -3.37 -20.91
C HIS A 80 3.29 -3.35 -19.97
N ASP A 81 4.47 -2.96 -20.45
CA ASP A 81 5.72 -2.96 -19.67
C ASP A 81 5.59 -2.20 -18.35
N HIS A 82 4.93 -1.03 -18.37
CA HIS A 82 4.67 -0.23 -17.18
C HIS A 82 3.87 -1.01 -16.12
N GLN A 83 2.81 -1.72 -16.51
CA GLN A 83 2.00 -2.51 -15.59
C GLN A 83 2.77 -3.71 -15.05
N ARG A 84 3.61 -4.35 -15.87
CA ARG A 84 4.51 -5.42 -15.42
C ARG A 84 5.47 -4.92 -14.34
N ASP A 85 6.00 -3.72 -14.51
CA ASP A 85 6.84 -3.07 -13.51
C ASP A 85 6.08 -2.74 -12.22
N ILE A 86 4.83 -2.25 -12.32
CA ILE A 86 3.97 -2.07 -11.15
C ILE A 86 3.78 -3.39 -10.40
N LEU A 87 3.47 -4.49 -11.10
CA LEU A 87 3.29 -5.81 -10.49
C LEU A 87 4.56 -6.33 -9.81
N LYS A 88 5.75 -6.00 -10.32
CA LYS A 88 7.03 -6.33 -9.69
C LYS A 88 7.26 -5.51 -8.42
N VAL A 89 7.14 -4.19 -8.48
CA VAL A 89 7.43 -3.31 -7.32
C VAL A 89 6.41 -3.47 -6.19
N THR A 90 5.17 -3.87 -6.51
CA THR A 90 4.12 -4.24 -5.55
C THR A 90 4.24 -5.69 -5.05
N GLU A 91 5.16 -6.50 -5.58
CA GLU A 91 5.31 -7.93 -5.30
C GLU A 91 4.07 -8.77 -5.71
N LEU A 92 3.12 -8.20 -6.45
CA LEU A 92 1.93 -8.88 -6.96
C LEU A 92 2.27 -10.01 -7.95
N SER A 93 3.41 -9.93 -8.63
CA SER A 93 3.91 -11.00 -9.52
C SER A 93 4.16 -12.33 -8.80
N GLN A 94 4.25 -12.34 -7.47
CA GLN A 94 4.39 -13.57 -6.67
C GLN A 94 3.06 -14.33 -6.54
N VAL A 95 1.92 -13.66 -6.71
CA VAL A 95 0.58 -14.24 -6.48
C VAL A 95 -0.32 -14.21 -7.72
N ILE A 96 0.06 -13.46 -8.75
CA ILE A 96 -0.61 -13.39 -10.05
C ILE A 96 0.33 -14.00 -11.10
N SER A 97 -0.10 -15.08 -11.75
CA SER A 97 0.65 -15.65 -12.88
C SER A 97 0.39 -14.82 -14.13
N VAL A 98 1.43 -14.17 -14.67
CA VAL A 98 1.33 -13.30 -15.85
C VAL A 98 1.70 -14.08 -17.11
N TYR A 99 0.91 -13.92 -18.16
CA TYR A 99 1.12 -14.49 -19.50
C TYR A 99 1.11 -13.39 -20.55
N ASP A 100 1.73 -13.65 -21.69
CA ASP A 100 1.85 -12.64 -22.76
C ASP A 100 0.56 -12.49 -23.57
N ASP A 101 -0.20 -13.57 -23.71
CA ASP A 101 -1.46 -13.59 -24.44
C ASP A 101 -2.52 -14.48 -23.77
N ILE A 102 -3.76 -14.36 -24.26
CA ILE A 102 -4.91 -15.14 -23.77
C ILE A 102 -4.73 -16.63 -24.04
N ALA A 103 -4.10 -17.01 -25.16
CA ALA A 103 -3.97 -18.41 -25.56
C ALA A 103 -3.06 -19.17 -24.59
N SER A 104 -1.98 -18.53 -24.16
CA SER A 104 -1.02 -19.01 -23.16
C SER A 104 -1.66 -19.10 -21.78
N ALA A 105 -2.43 -18.08 -21.38
CA ALA A 105 -3.17 -18.09 -20.11
C ALA A 105 -4.22 -19.23 -20.07
N LEU A 106 -5.01 -19.38 -21.14
CA LEU A 106 -6.01 -20.44 -21.28
C LEU A 106 -5.37 -21.83 -21.37
N GLY A 107 -4.24 -21.95 -22.07
CA GLY A 107 -3.45 -23.17 -22.11
C GLY A 107 -2.97 -23.60 -20.72
N ALA A 108 -2.42 -22.67 -19.94
CA ALA A 108 -2.01 -22.92 -18.56
C ALA A 108 -3.18 -23.21 -17.61
N ALA A 109 -4.37 -22.71 -17.91
CA ALA A 109 -5.63 -23.06 -17.23
C ALA A 109 -6.20 -24.43 -17.65
N GLY A 110 -5.61 -25.07 -18.67
CA GLY A 110 -6.08 -26.36 -19.20
C GLY A 110 -7.37 -26.25 -20.01
N VAL A 111 -7.65 -25.09 -20.60
CA VAL A 111 -8.81 -24.87 -21.48
C VAL A 111 -8.46 -25.39 -22.89
N PRO A 112 -9.21 -26.38 -23.43
CA PRO A 112 -9.00 -26.93 -24.77
C PRO A 112 -9.03 -25.85 -25.85
N SER A 113 -8.26 -25.99 -26.94
CA SER A 113 -8.22 -24.96 -27.98
C SER A 113 -9.58 -24.70 -28.63
N ALA A 114 -10.44 -25.72 -28.71
CA ALA A 114 -11.80 -25.63 -29.25
C ALA A 114 -12.74 -24.75 -28.41
N ASP A 115 -12.45 -24.62 -27.11
CA ASP A 115 -13.24 -23.81 -26.16
C ASP A 115 -12.65 -22.41 -25.94
N ARG A 116 -11.58 -22.06 -26.67
CA ARG A 116 -10.95 -20.74 -26.58
C ARG A 116 -11.73 -19.74 -27.43
N PRO A 117 -11.83 -18.47 -26.99
CA PRO A 117 -12.42 -17.42 -27.80
C PRO A 117 -11.73 -17.34 -29.18
N ALA A 118 -12.52 -17.25 -30.25
CA ALA A 118 -12.04 -17.34 -31.64
C ALA A 118 -11.14 -16.17 -32.07
N GLU A 119 -11.24 -15.01 -31.41
CA GLU A 119 -10.32 -13.88 -31.58
C GLU A 119 -10.31 -13.07 -30.29
N TYR A 120 -9.12 -12.80 -29.77
CA TYR A 120 -8.92 -11.76 -28.76
C TYR A 120 -8.15 -10.62 -29.41
N LYS A 121 -8.85 -9.55 -29.75
CA LYS A 121 -8.28 -8.29 -30.24
C LYS A 121 -8.49 -7.22 -29.19
N ALA A 122 -7.54 -7.08 -28.28
CA ALA A 122 -7.43 -5.83 -27.56
C ALA A 122 -6.82 -4.78 -28.48
N ALA A 123 -7.47 -3.64 -28.60
CA ALA A 123 -6.80 -2.44 -29.07
C ALA A 123 -5.80 -2.05 -27.97
N PRO A 124 -4.47 -2.05 -28.23
CA PRO A 124 -3.51 -1.62 -27.23
C PRO A 124 -3.81 -0.19 -26.82
N VAL A 125 -4.01 0.05 -25.52
CA VAL A 125 -4.26 1.38 -25.01
C VAL A 125 -3.01 1.90 -24.30
N GLN A 126 -2.69 3.18 -24.53
CA GLN A 126 -1.54 3.80 -23.92
C GLN A 126 -1.77 4.01 -22.42
N ALA A 127 -0.79 3.62 -21.60
CA ALA A 127 -0.82 3.89 -20.17
C ALA A 127 -0.73 5.41 -19.91
N LEU A 128 -1.56 5.91 -19.00
CA LEU A 128 -1.70 7.34 -18.66
C LEU A 128 -1.06 7.71 -17.31
N ASP A 129 -0.45 6.75 -16.61
CA ASP A 129 0.06 6.89 -15.23
C ASP A 129 1.57 6.62 -15.07
N GLY A 130 2.31 6.60 -16.19
CA GLY A 130 3.72 6.23 -16.26
C GLY A 130 4.62 6.86 -15.19
N ASP A 131 4.48 8.18 -14.96
CA ASP A 131 5.32 8.95 -14.04
C ASP A 131 4.78 8.99 -12.59
N ALA A 132 3.57 8.48 -12.36
CA ALA A 132 2.95 8.49 -11.04
C ALA A 132 3.42 7.32 -10.16
N TRP A 133 4.05 6.28 -10.75
CA TRP A 133 4.56 5.11 -10.04
C TRP A 133 6.07 5.15 -9.81
N ALA A 134 6.50 4.60 -8.68
CA ALA A 134 7.90 4.37 -8.41
C ALA A 134 8.47 3.32 -9.37
N LYS A 135 9.68 3.56 -9.87
CA LYS A 135 10.41 2.55 -10.65
C LYS A 135 10.73 1.33 -9.78
N PRO A 136 10.72 0.11 -10.34
CA PRO A 136 11.13 -1.07 -9.59
C PRO A 136 12.56 -0.94 -9.07
N VAL A 137 12.75 -1.20 -7.78
CA VAL A 137 14.06 -1.22 -7.13
C VAL A 137 14.26 -2.51 -6.36
N HIS A 138 15.44 -3.13 -6.49
CA HIS A 138 15.77 -4.33 -5.73
C HIS A 138 16.00 -4.03 -4.25
N ARG A 139 16.59 -2.87 -3.93
CA ARG A 139 16.86 -2.42 -2.56
C ARG A 139 16.60 -0.92 -2.48
N LEU A 140 16.06 -0.50 -1.34
CA LEU A 140 15.79 0.90 -1.06
C LEU A 140 17.11 1.64 -0.86
N ALA A 141 17.31 2.67 -1.67
CA ALA A 141 18.33 3.68 -1.46
C ALA A 141 17.70 4.82 -0.66
N VAL A 142 18.39 5.31 0.37
CA VAL A 142 17.92 6.43 1.18
C VAL A 142 18.75 7.65 0.79
N PRO A 143 18.12 8.75 0.31
CA PRO A 143 18.84 9.97 -0.02
C PRO A 143 19.44 10.62 1.24
N PRO A 144 20.23 11.70 1.13
CA PRO A 144 20.64 12.48 2.29
C PRO A 144 19.43 12.91 3.12
N MET A 145 19.45 12.59 4.42
CA MET A 145 18.36 12.89 5.36
C MET A 145 18.82 13.86 6.44
N PRO A 146 17.88 14.58 7.09
CA PRO A 146 18.20 15.41 8.24
C PRO A 146 18.95 14.61 9.33
N PRO A 147 19.94 15.19 10.04
CA PRO A 147 20.77 14.45 11.01
C PRO A 147 19.98 13.74 12.12
N GLN A 148 18.81 14.27 12.47
CA GLN A 148 17.91 13.69 13.47
C GLN A 148 17.17 12.43 12.99
N ALA A 149 17.07 12.21 11.68
CA ALA A 149 16.36 11.10 11.09
C ALA A 149 17.24 9.84 11.12
N TRP A 150 16.83 8.83 11.90
CA TRP A 150 17.63 7.63 12.04
C TRP A 150 17.35 6.65 10.91
N ASN A 151 18.31 6.50 9.98
CA ASN A 151 18.24 5.49 8.92
C ASN A 151 18.83 4.16 9.38
N ARG A 152 18.09 3.38 10.17
CA ARG A 152 18.58 2.08 10.67
C ARG A 152 18.08 0.87 9.89
N ASN A 153 16.79 0.88 9.56
CA ASN A 153 16.09 -0.29 9.04
C ASN A 153 15.47 -0.05 7.66
N VAL A 154 16.01 0.87 6.86
CA VAL A 154 15.48 1.23 5.53
C VAL A 154 16.49 1.00 4.42
N ALA A 155 17.66 1.66 4.48
CA ALA A 155 18.70 1.49 3.46
C ALA A 155 19.08 0.01 3.28
N GLY A 156 19.11 -0.43 2.01
CA GLY A 156 19.46 -1.80 1.64
C GLY A 156 18.36 -2.84 1.88
N ARG A 157 17.22 -2.49 2.49
CA ARG A 157 16.05 -3.37 2.59
C ARG A 157 15.28 -3.42 1.28
N ARG A 158 14.55 -4.50 1.03
CA ARG A 158 13.57 -4.55 -0.06
C ARG A 158 12.29 -3.85 0.36
N ALA A 159 11.57 -3.25 -0.59
CA ALA A 159 10.17 -2.91 -0.38
C ALA A 159 9.35 -4.21 -0.33
N VAL A 160 8.30 -4.27 0.49
CA VAL A 160 7.45 -5.45 0.65
C VAL A 160 5.98 -5.07 0.71
N GLY A 161 5.14 -5.85 0.03
CA GLY A 161 3.69 -5.67 0.03
C GLY A 161 2.96 -6.61 0.98
N PRO A 162 1.62 -6.63 0.95
CA PRO A 162 0.80 -7.49 1.80
C PRO A 162 1.07 -8.99 1.59
N VAL A 163 1.53 -9.38 0.40
CA VAL A 163 1.80 -10.78 0.05
C VAL A 163 3.01 -11.34 0.81
N ASN A 164 3.91 -10.48 1.30
CA ASN A 164 5.15 -10.89 1.97
C ASN A 164 5.05 -10.90 3.51
N GLY A 165 3.91 -10.51 4.09
CA GLY A 165 3.74 -10.44 5.55
C GLY A 165 3.24 -11.73 6.17
N PHE A 166 3.63 -11.96 7.43
CA PHE A 166 3.24 -13.13 8.23
C PHE A 166 1.79 -13.11 8.71
N GLY A 167 1.31 -11.99 9.22
CA GLY A 167 0.06 -11.89 9.98
C GLY A 167 -1.23 -12.12 9.20
N GLN A 168 -2.38 -11.87 9.83
CA GLN A 168 -3.68 -11.81 9.13
C GLN A 168 -3.73 -10.59 8.20
N LEU A 169 -4.48 -10.66 7.09
CA LEU A 169 -4.65 -9.51 6.18
C LEU A 169 -5.78 -8.63 6.71
N TRP A 170 -5.45 -7.38 7.00
CA TRP A 170 -6.39 -6.37 7.45
C TRP A 170 -6.48 -5.24 6.44
N GLN A 171 -7.71 -4.81 6.18
CA GLN A 171 -8.03 -3.54 5.54
C GLN A 171 -8.55 -2.60 6.63
N LYS A 172 -8.05 -1.36 6.68
CA LYS A 172 -8.61 -0.31 7.55
C LYS A 172 -8.86 0.91 6.70
N VAL A 173 -10.13 1.31 6.61
CA VAL A 173 -10.57 2.48 5.86
C VAL A 173 -10.91 3.58 6.85
N TYR A 174 -10.29 4.74 6.68
CA TYR A 174 -10.58 5.95 7.42
C TYR A 174 -11.09 6.98 6.41
N ARG A 175 -12.16 7.71 6.74
CA ARG A 175 -12.69 8.77 5.87
C ARG A 175 -12.99 10.00 6.67
N LEU A 176 -12.51 11.15 6.19
CA LEU A 176 -12.87 12.49 6.64
C LEU A 176 -13.82 13.09 5.59
N ARG A 177 -15.02 13.48 6.00
CA ARG A 177 -15.94 14.25 5.15
C ARG A 177 -15.59 15.73 5.25
N VAL A 178 -15.25 16.36 4.13
CA VAL A 178 -14.93 17.79 4.07
C VAL A 178 -16.22 18.56 3.80
N SER A 179 -16.67 19.32 4.79
CA SER A 179 -17.96 20.02 4.74
C SER A 179 -17.94 21.33 3.96
N ASP A 180 -16.77 21.87 3.60
CA ASP A 180 -16.66 23.05 2.75
C ASP A 180 -16.70 22.62 1.26
N PRO A 181 -17.67 23.08 0.45
CA PRO A 181 -17.77 22.67 -0.95
C PRO A 181 -16.69 23.28 -1.85
N LYS A 182 -15.93 24.27 -1.37
CA LYS A 182 -14.83 24.91 -2.11
C LYS A 182 -13.54 24.12 -2.03
N ILE A 183 -13.39 23.26 -1.03
CA ILE A 183 -12.20 22.42 -0.87
C ILE A 183 -12.36 21.22 -1.79
N THR A 184 -11.57 21.19 -2.86
CA THR A 184 -11.54 20.07 -3.81
C THR A 184 -10.67 18.92 -3.28
N SER A 185 -10.87 17.73 -3.87
CA SER A 185 -10.08 16.55 -3.54
C SER A 185 -8.57 16.75 -3.76
N GLU A 186 -8.21 17.44 -4.83
CA GLU A 186 -6.84 17.76 -5.21
C GLU A 186 -6.22 18.73 -4.21
N HIS A 187 -6.98 19.76 -3.79
CA HIS A 187 -6.51 20.71 -2.80
C HIS A 187 -6.29 20.03 -1.44
N ALA A 188 -7.25 19.23 -0.96
CA ALA A 188 -7.12 18.53 0.30
C ALA A 188 -5.92 17.55 0.32
N ILE A 189 -5.65 16.86 -0.80
CA ILE A 189 -4.51 15.96 -0.92
C ILE A 189 -3.18 16.72 -1.08
N ALA A 190 -3.17 17.86 -1.76
CA ALA A 190 -2.00 18.73 -1.82
C ALA A 190 -1.61 19.25 -0.42
N GLU A 191 -2.59 19.68 0.38
CA GLU A 191 -2.38 20.11 1.76
C GLU A 191 -1.86 18.97 2.64
N LEU A 192 -2.45 17.77 2.50
CA LEU A 192 -1.99 16.58 3.21
C LEU A 192 -0.54 16.22 2.87
N LYS A 193 -0.15 16.25 1.58
CA LYS A 193 1.23 15.96 1.15
C LYS A 193 2.23 16.98 1.69
N SER A 194 1.90 18.26 1.58
CA SER A 194 2.79 19.36 1.95
C SER A 194 3.01 19.45 3.46
N ASN A 195 1.99 19.09 4.25
CA ASN A 195 2.02 19.18 5.71
C ASN A 195 2.18 17.83 6.40
N PHE A 196 2.45 16.75 5.65
CA PHE A 196 2.37 15.37 6.15
C PHE A 196 3.08 15.14 7.50
N PRO A 197 4.31 15.64 7.75
CA PRO A 197 4.98 15.46 9.04
C PRO A 197 4.32 16.21 10.21
N ARG A 198 3.76 17.41 9.96
CA ARG A 198 3.13 18.25 11.00
C ARG A 198 1.80 17.68 11.46
N LEU A 199 1.13 16.91 10.61
CA LEU A 199 -0.16 16.28 10.90
C LEU A 199 -0.02 15.01 11.75
N GLN A 200 1.19 14.57 12.06
CA GLN A 200 1.43 13.33 12.80
C GLN A 200 1.36 13.57 14.30
N PRO A 201 0.95 12.55 15.09
CA PRO A 201 1.04 12.66 16.54
C PRO A 201 2.50 12.79 16.99
N SER A 202 2.74 13.48 18.11
CA SER A 202 4.08 13.85 18.59
C SER A 202 5.03 12.66 18.84
N TYR A 203 4.49 11.46 19.09
CA TYR A 203 5.26 10.23 19.27
C TYR A 203 5.61 9.50 17.96
N ASN A 204 5.23 10.06 16.81
CA ASN A 204 5.50 9.49 15.49
C ASN A 204 6.10 10.56 14.56
N ARG A 205 7.42 10.51 14.34
CA ARG A 205 8.13 11.50 13.54
C ARG A 205 8.42 10.96 12.15
N PHE A 206 7.90 11.64 11.13
CA PHE A 206 8.18 11.34 9.74
C PHE A 206 9.17 12.36 9.18
N TYR A 207 10.14 11.85 8.42
CA TYR A 207 11.14 12.65 7.74
C TYR A 207 11.08 12.30 6.25
N PRO A 208 10.27 13.02 5.46
CA PRO A 208 10.33 12.93 4.00
C PRO A 208 11.69 13.42 3.51
N SER A 209 12.13 12.91 2.36
CA SER A 209 13.26 13.49 1.65
C SER A 209 12.95 14.94 1.24
N THR A 210 13.98 15.68 0.81
CA THR A 210 13.81 17.06 0.32
C THR A 210 12.90 17.16 -0.91
N ALA A 211 12.72 16.07 -1.65
CA ALA A 211 11.81 16.00 -2.79
C ALA A 211 10.33 15.87 -2.37
N GLY A 212 10.05 15.58 -1.10
CA GLY A 212 8.71 15.45 -0.55
C GLY A 212 8.05 14.12 -0.90
N ILE A 213 6.72 14.14 -1.07
CA ILE A 213 5.93 12.96 -1.42
C ILE A 213 5.89 12.80 -2.95
N LYS A 214 6.95 12.21 -3.51
CA LYS A 214 7.08 11.90 -4.94
C LYS A 214 7.43 10.42 -5.16
N PRO A 215 7.02 9.80 -6.28
CA PRO A 215 7.25 8.37 -6.49
C PRO A 215 8.75 8.00 -6.40
N GLY A 216 9.05 6.94 -5.66
CA GLY A 216 10.42 6.47 -5.38
C GLY A 216 11.10 7.13 -4.18
N GLU A 217 10.57 8.24 -3.66
CA GLU A 217 11.16 8.92 -2.51
C GLU A 217 10.95 8.16 -1.20
N ILE A 218 11.85 8.40 -0.25
CA ILE A 218 11.83 7.76 1.07
C ILE A 218 11.30 8.72 2.13
N VAL A 219 10.46 8.19 3.01
CA VAL A 219 10.05 8.85 4.25
C VAL A 219 10.54 7.99 5.41
N LEU A 220 11.54 8.47 6.16
CA LEU A 220 11.99 7.78 7.38
C LEU A 220 11.01 8.02 8.53
N ILE A 221 10.89 7.04 9.42
CA ILE A 221 9.93 7.06 10.52
C ILE A 221 10.65 6.68 11.80
N ASP A 222 10.61 7.57 12.79
CA ASP A 222 10.98 7.29 14.18
C ASP A 222 9.71 7.35 15.05
N SER A 223 9.27 6.20 15.57
CA SER A 223 8.09 6.09 16.41
C SER A 223 8.43 5.59 17.80
N SER A 224 7.73 6.10 18.82
CA SER A 224 7.71 5.53 20.16
C SER A 224 6.48 4.65 20.33
N THR A 225 6.67 3.40 20.72
CA THR A 225 5.59 2.43 20.94
C THR A 225 5.67 1.86 22.36
N PRO A 226 4.64 1.16 22.87
CA PRO A 226 4.71 0.49 24.17
C PRO A 226 5.86 -0.53 24.28
N GLY A 227 6.28 -1.14 23.16
CA GLY A 227 7.43 -2.05 23.10
C GLY A 227 8.78 -1.36 22.95
N GLY A 228 8.83 -0.03 23.04
CA GLY A 228 10.03 0.79 22.84
C GLY A 228 10.10 1.46 21.46
N PRO A 229 11.19 2.19 21.18
CA PRO A 229 11.36 2.93 19.94
C PRO A 229 11.49 2.01 18.72
N VAL A 230 11.02 2.50 17.57
CA VAL A 230 11.16 1.85 16.26
C VAL A 230 11.66 2.89 15.27
N SER A 231 12.82 2.64 14.66
CA SER A 231 13.33 3.37 13.50
C SER A 231 13.09 2.55 12.24
N THR A 232 12.41 3.12 11.27
CA THR A 232 12.01 2.46 10.02
C THR A 232 11.73 3.53 8.95
N GLY A 233 10.91 3.22 7.94
CA GLY A 233 10.47 4.17 6.93
C GLY A 233 9.45 3.55 5.99
N VAL A 234 9.14 4.28 4.94
CA VAL A 234 8.32 3.86 3.80
C VAL A 234 8.90 4.47 2.52
N MET A 235 8.60 3.85 1.38
CA MET A 235 8.83 4.46 0.06
C MET A 235 7.48 4.94 -0.49
N VAL A 236 7.47 6.08 -1.17
CA VAL A 236 6.33 6.53 -1.97
C VAL A 236 6.23 5.65 -3.20
N LEU A 237 5.26 4.73 -3.20
CA LEU A 237 5.02 3.80 -4.27
C LEU A 237 4.30 4.45 -5.45
N TYR A 238 3.35 5.33 -5.15
CA TYR A 238 2.51 6.04 -6.12
C TYR A 238 2.24 7.46 -5.62
N ALA A 239 2.13 8.45 -6.52
CA ALA A 239 1.63 9.77 -6.20
C ALA A 239 1.13 10.53 -7.46
N ASP A 240 -0.09 11.06 -7.40
CA ASP A 240 -0.68 11.97 -8.39
C ASP A 240 -1.43 13.15 -7.72
N ALA A 241 -2.23 13.92 -8.43
CA ALA A 241 -2.96 15.05 -7.83
C ALA A 241 -4.00 14.64 -6.76
N ARG A 242 -4.54 13.42 -6.83
CA ARG A 242 -5.66 12.96 -6.01
C ARG A 242 -5.28 11.90 -4.98
N SER A 243 -4.08 11.36 -5.03
CA SER A 243 -3.67 10.28 -4.14
C SER A 243 -2.16 10.11 -4.04
N PHE A 244 -1.75 9.36 -3.02
CA PHE A 244 -0.41 8.81 -2.91
C PHE A 244 -0.44 7.53 -2.06
N THR A 245 0.52 6.65 -2.28
CA THR A 245 0.59 5.35 -1.61
C THR A 245 2.00 5.13 -1.07
N PHE A 246 2.07 4.66 0.17
CA PHE A 246 3.30 4.17 0.77
C PHE A 246 3.40 2.66 0.68
N ILE A 247 4.62 2.16 0.51
CA ILE A 247 5.00 0.75 0.68
C ILE A 247 6.07 0.62 1.77
N THR A 248 6.00 -0.45 2.55
CA THR A 248 6.86 -0.65 3.71
C THR A 248 8.15 -1.43 3.34
N PRO A 249 9.28 -1.21 4.04
CA PRO A 249 10.47 -2.02 3.90
C PRO A 249 10.36 -3.34 4.67
N GLN A 250 11.18 -4.32 4.32
CA GLN A 250 11.36 -5.54 5.12
C GLN A 250 11.65 -5.21 6.59
N GLY A 251 10.95 -5.88 7.51
CA GLY A 251 11.12 -5.70 8.94
C GLY A 251 10.34 -4.54 9.56
N HIS A 252 9.65 -3.71 8.75
CA HIS A 252 8.67 -2.75 9.27
C HIS A 252 7.56 -3.48 10.05
N PRO A 253 6.90 -2.87 11.07
CA PRO A 253 5.81 -3.53 11.80
C PRO A 253 4.71 -4.11 10.90
N GLU A 254 4.41 -3.41 9.81
CA GLU A 254 3.51 -3.86 8.75
C GLU A 254 4.27 -4.29 7.48
N SER A 255 3.73 -5.29 6.79
CA SER A 255 4.04 -5.58 5.38
C SER A 255 2.80 -5.23 4.58
N GLY A 256 2.83 -4.11 3.86
CA GLY A 256 1.63 -3.62 3.19
C GLY A 256 1.73 -2.21 2.65
N TRP A 257 0.56 -1.66 2.37
CA TRP A 257 0.40 -0.35 1.76
C TRP A 257 -0.54 0.53 2.57
N VAL A 258 -0.27 1.82 2.51
CA VAL A 258 -1.20 2.85 3.00
C VAL A 258 -1.42 3.83 1.87
N THR A 259 -2.64 3.87 1.34
CA THR A 259 -3.05 4.81 0.29
C THR A 259 -3.87 5.94 0.88
N PHE A 260 -3.49 7.17 0.57
CA PHE A 260 -4.21 8.39 0.89
C PHE A 260 -4.83 8.90 -0.40
N SER A 261 -6.12 9.19 -0.41
CA SER A 261 -6.84 9.62 -1.61
C SER A 261 -7.93 10.63 -1.29
N GLY A 262 -8.23 11.48 -2.26
CA GLY A 262 -9.36 12.40 -2.23
C GLY A 262 -10.31 12.07 -3.38
N TYR A 263 -11.60 12.11 -3.12
CA TYR A 263 -12.62 11.97 -4.15
C TYR A 263 -13.90 12.71 -3.77
N GLU A 264 -14.73 13.02 -4.76
CA GLU A 264 -16.04 13.65 -4.56
C GLU A 264 -17.10 12.58 -4.29
N GLN A 265 -17.91 12.77 -3.25
CA GLN A 265 -19.06 11.93 -2.92
C GLN A 265 -20.19 12.81 -2.40
N ASP A 266 -21.39 12.67 -2.97
CA ASP A 266 -22.57 13.48 -2.63
C ASP A 266 -22.32 15.00 -2.72
N GLY A 267 -21.52 15.41 -3.72
CA GLY A 267 -21.14 16.81 -3.95
C GLY A 267 -20.18 17.38 -2.89
N ARG A 268 -19.48 16.53 -2.14
CA ARG A 268 -18.51 16.90 -1.12
C ARG A 268 -17.21 16.12 -1.30
N THR A 269 -16.08 16.77 -1.04
CA THR A 269 -14.79 16.06 -0.95
C THR A 269 -14.76 15.13 0.26
N THR A 270 -14.29 13.91 0.03
CA THR A 270 -13.94 12.92 1.04
C THR A 270 -12.45 12.63 0.95
N VAL A 271 -11.72 12.83 2.05
CA VAL A 271 -10.33 12.38 2.18
C VAL A 271 -10.34 10.99 2.83
N GLN A 272 -9.64 10.05 2.22
CA GLN A 272 -9.61 8.66 2.61
C GLN A 272 -8.18 8.19 2.89
N ILE A 273 -8.04 7.33 3.90
CA ILE A 273 -6.84 6.53 4.15
C ILE A 273 -7.25 5.06 4.09
N VAL A 274 -6.62 4.28 3.23
CA VAL A 274 -6.79 2.83 3.13
C VAL A 274 -5.48 2.15 3.45
N GLY A 275 -5.41 1.55 4.63
CA GLY A 275 -4.34 0.61 4.97
C GLY A 275 -4.74 -0.80 4.54
N LEU A 276 -3.89 -1.48 3.77
CA LEU A 276 -4.00 -2.90 3.45
C LEU A 276 -2.69 -3.57 3.81
N ALA A 277 -2.67 -4.36 4.90
CA ALA A 277 -1.43 -4.90 5.43
C ALA A 277 -1.62 -6.19 6.20
N ARG A 278 -0.52 -6.93 6.34
CA ARG A 278 -0.31 -7.97 7.35
C ARG A 278 0.74 -7.49 8.34
N ALA A 279 0.72 -7.99 9.58
CA ALA A 279 1.91 -7.87 10.42
C ALA A 279 3.10 -8.58 9.75
N ASN A 280 4.29 -8.00 9.82
CA ASN A 280 5.43 -8.47 9.05
C ASN A 280 5.96 -9.83 9.53
N ASP A 281 5.97 -10.04 10.85
CA ASP A 281 6.50 -11.23 11.51
C ASP A 281 5.62 -11.68 12.72
N PRO A 282 5.89 -12.85 13.34
CA PRO A 282 5.09 -13.35 14.46
C PRO A 282 5.09 -12.46 15.72
N VAL A 283 6.19 -11.75 16.01
CA VAL A 283 6.29 -10.86 17.16
C VAL A 283 5.40 -9.64 16.94
N TYR A 284 5.46 -9.06 15.75
CA TYR A 284 4.57 -7.96 15.38
C TYR A 284 3.10 -8.39 15.30
N GLU A 285 2.78 -9.61 14.86
CA GLU A 285 1.40 -10.11 14.87
C GLU A 285 0.85 -10.20 16.30
N ALA A 286 1.64 -10.72 17.24
CA ALA A 286 1.25 -10.77 18.65
C ALA A 286 1.04 -9.36 19.22
N ALA A 287 1.98 -8.44 18.97
CA ALA A 287 1.89 -7.05 19.42
C ALA A 287 0.71 -6.30 18.76
N PHE A 288 0.43 -6.57 17.48
CA PHE A 288 -0.68 -6.00 16.73
C PHE A 288 -2.03 -6.38 17.35
N ARG A 289 -2.20 -7.67 17.69
CA ARG A 289 -3.41 -8.18 18.35
C ARG A 289 -3.61 -7.61 19.75
N ALA A 290 -2.52 -7.45 20.51
CA ALA A 290 -2.60 -6.92 21.87
C ALA A 290 -2.93 -5.42 21.89
N VAL A 291 -2.13 -4.60 21.19
CA VAL A 291 -2.22 -3.13 21.29
C VAL A 291 -2.07 -2.43 19.94
N GLY A 292 -1.26 -2.98 19.02
CA GLY A 292 -0.87 -2.29 17.78
C GLY A 292 -2.06 -1.89 16.90
N SER A 293 -3.10 -2.71 16.82
CA SER A 293 -4.29 -2.39 16.02
C SER A 293 -5.00 -1.12 16.51
N LYS A 294 -5.13 -0.93 17.83
CA LYS A 294 -5.71 0.27 18.45
C LYS A 294 -4.79 1.49 18.29
N MET A 295 -3.49 1.28 18.27
CA MET A 295 -2.51 2.36 18.09
C MET A 295 -2.56 2.92 16.67
N GLN A 296 -2.68 2.07 15.64
CA GLN A 296 -2.86 2.52 14.26
C GLN A 296 -4.13 3.34 14.06
N VAL A 297 -5.26 2.89 14.66
CA VAL A 297 -6.50 3.67 14.61
C VAL A 297 -6.29 5.05 15.21
N ARG A 298 -5.61 5.14 16.37
CA ARG A 298 -5.26 6.44 16.96
C ARG A 298 -4.37 7.30 16.08
N ILE A 299 -3.35 6.74 15.43
CA ILE A 299 -2.44 7.49 14.55
C ILE A 299 -3.19 8.08 13.36
N TRP A 300 -3.96 7.27 12.63
CA TRP A 300 -4.63 7.72 11.42
C TRP A 300 -5.85 8.62 11.70
N THR A 301 -6.59 8.36 12.78
CA THR A 301 -7.64 9.28 13.24
C THR A 301 -7.01 10.62 13.65
N HIS A 302 -5.89 10.63 14.38
CA HIS A 302 -5.20 11.87 14.74
C HIS A 302 -4.80 12.66 13.50
N LEU A 303 -4.19 12.00 12.50
CA LEU A 303 -3.81 12.65 11.25
C LEU A 303 -5.01 13.30 10.56
N LEU A 304 -6.13 12.59 10.42
CA LEU A 304 -7.34 13.16 9.81
C LEU A 304 -7.95 14.27 10.65
N THR A 305 -7.89 14.20 11.98
CA THR A 305 -8.31 15.29 12.87
C THR A 305 -7.43 16.52 12.69
N SER A 306 -6.11 16.35 12.59
CA SER A 306 -5.17 17.43 12.32
C SER A 306 -5.37 18.03 10.93
N LEU A 307 -5.69 17.21 9.92
CA LEU A 307 -6.00 17.67 8.58
C LEU A 307 -7.33 18.46 8.56
N ALA A 308 -8.37 17.97 9.24
CA ALA A 308 -9.63 18.69 9.38
C ALA A 308 -9.42 20.07 10.01
N ALA A 309 -8.63 20.14 11.09
CA ALA A 309 -8.28 21.41 11.72
C ALA A 309 -7.46 22.34 10.79
N HIS A 310 -6.53 21.79 10.02
CA HIS A 310 -5.75 22.54 9.03
C HIS A 310 -6.60 23.09 7.89
N LEU A 311 -7.62 22.35 7.48
CA LEU A 311 -8.60 22.74 6.47
C LEU A 311 -9.77 23.58 7.04
N GLU A 312 -9.75 23.89 8.34
CA GLU A 312 -10.79 24.65 9.05
C GLU A 312 -12.20 24.02 8.94
N VAL A 313 -12.27 22.68 8.90
CA VAL A 313 -13.54 21.92 8.86
C VAL A 313 -13.72 21.02 10.08
N PRO A 314 -14.96 20.62 10.42
CA PRO A 314 -15.21 19.65 11.48
C PRO A 314 -14.54 18.29 11.20
N ALA A 315 -14.09 17.63 12.25
CA ALA A 315 -13.49 16.29 12.17
C ALA A 315 -14.56 15.18 12.09
N ASP A 316 -15.36 15.17 11.03
CA ASP A 316 -16.33 14.11 10.72
C ASP A 316 -15.59 12.89 10.14
N ILE A 317 -15.15 12.00 11.04
CA ILE A 317 -14.27 10.86 10.71
C ILE A 317 -14.97 9.53 10.97
N THR A 318 -15.00 8.68 9.95
CA THR A 318 -15.43 7.28 10.07
C THR A 318 -14.24 6.32 9.96
N VAL A 319 -14.33 5.18 10.66
CA VAL A 319 -13.31 4.13 10.64
C VAL A 319 -13.96 2.76 10.46
N GLN A 320 -13.54 2.04 9.42
CA GLN A 320 -14.04 0.71 9.11
C GLN A 320 -12.87 -0.28 9.00
N PRO A 321 -12.57 -1.03 10.09
CA PRO A 321 -11.64 -2.14 10.03
C PRO A 321 -12.32 -3.40 9.48
N THR A 322 -11.65 -4.10 8.58
CA THR A 322 -12.11 -5.37 8.01
C THR A 322 -10.95 -6.34 8.00
N ARG A 323 -11.12 -7.49 8.65
CA ARG A 323 -10.18 -8.60 8.51
C ARG A 323 -10.49 -9.35 7.23
N PHE A 324 -9.69 -9.11 6.20
CA PHE A 324 -9.94 -9.68 4.89
C PHE A 324 -9.53 -11.16 4.81
N ASP A 325 -8.37 -11.55 5.35
CA ASP A 325 -7.89 -12.95 5.37
C ASP A 325 -7.42 -13.33 6.78
N THR A 326 -8.00 -14.40 7.34
CA THR A 326 -7.71 -14.88 8.70
C THR A 326 -6.47 -15.77 8.78
N ARG A 327 -5.91 -16.21 7.64
CA ARG A 327 -4.76 -17.10 7.61
C ARG A 327 -3.46 -16.35 7.93
N MET A 328 -2.60 -17.00 8.70
CA MET A 328 -1.20 -16.58 8.91
C MET A 328 -0.30 -17.28 7.88
N GLN A 329 0.72 -16.58 7.41
CA GLN A 329 1.68 -17.07 6.42
C GLN A 329 2.95 -17.57 7.11
N TRP A 330 2.95 -18.81 7.58
CA TRP A 330 4.09 -19.38 8.30
C TRP A 330 5.40 -19.44 7.50
N SER A 331 5.31 -19.51 6.17
CA SER A 331 6.48 -19.36 5.29
C SER A 331 7.19 -18.01 5.43
N GLN A 332 6.52 -16.99 5.99
CA GLN A 332 7.06 -15.66 6.25
C GLN A 332 7.53 -15.47 7.71
N ALA A 333 7.53 -16.52 8.55
CA ALA A 333 7.95 -16.39 9.96
C ALA A 333 9.41 -15.92 10.12
N GLY A 334 10.27 -16.25 9.15
CA GLY A 334 11.67 -15.82 9.10
C GLY A 334 11.87 -14.30 8.99
N ASN A 335 10.82 -13.54 8.67
CA ASN A 335 10.85 -12.08 8.66
C ASN A 335 11.26 -11.47 10.00
N VAL A 336 11.10 -12.20 11.11
CA VAL A 336 11.56 -11.78 12.45
C VAL A 336 13.04 -11.39 12.47
N TRP A 337 13.87 -11.98 11.58
CA TRP A 337 15.27 -11.62 11.43
C TRP A 337 15.48 -10.14 11.06
N HIS A 338 14.51 -9.53 10.38
CA HIS A 338 14.55 -8.14 9.95
C HIS A 338 13.81 -7.18 10.88
N ASN A 339 13.18 -7.67 11.96
CA ASN A 339 12.31 -6.88 12.85
C ASN A 339 12.94 -5.54 13.25
N ALA A 340 12.32 -4.44 12.82
CA ALA A 340 12.87 -3.10 12.95
C ALA A 340 12.93 -2.67 14.42
N GLN A 341 11.98 -3.08 15.26
CA GLN A 341 11.95 -2.71 16.68
C GLN A 341 13.09 -3.36 17.45
N ILE A 342 13.26 -4.69 17.30
CA ILE A 342 14.37 -5.43 17.90
C ILE A 342 15.72 -4.82 17.44
N ARG A 343 15.88 -4.58 16.14
CA ARG A 343 17.09 -3.97 15.57
C ARG A 343 17.29 -2.52 16.00
N THR A 344 16.24 -1.79 16.33
CA THR A 344 16.35 -0.42 16.87
C THR A 344 16.83 -0.49 18.32
N LEU A 345 16.18 -1.31 19.16
CA LEU A 345 16.50 -1.48 20.58
C LEU A 345 17.95 -1.92 20.81
N LEU A 346 18.44 -2.89 20.04
CA LEU A 346 19.83 -3.38 20.13
C LEU A 346 20.88 -2.28 19.90
N TYR A 347 20.54 -1.20 19.17
CA TYR A 347 21.47 -0.15 18.78
C TYR A 347 21.15 1.21 19.44
N SER A 348 20.08 1.30 20.24
CA SER A 348 19.73 2.49 21.02
C SER A 348 20.83 2.95 22.00
N PRO A 349 21.57 2.07 22.69
CA PRO A 349 22.67 2.50 23.57
C PRO A 349 23.78 3.26 22.83
N ILE A 350 24.06 2.89 21.57
CA ILE A 350 25.09 3.51 20.73
C ILE A 350 24.69 4.94 20.32
N ARG A 351 23.39 5.23 20.18
CA ARG A 351 22.87 6.57 19.85
C ARG A 351 23.08 7.58 20.98
N LEU A 352 22.99 7.15 22.24
CA LEU A 352 23.24 8.00 23.42
C LEU A 352 24.72 8.37 23.57
N VAL A 353 25.64 7.47 23.17
CA VAL A 353 27.09 7.72 23.23
C VAL A 353 27.58 8.59 22.05
N GLY A 354 26.89 8.55 20.90
CA GLY A 354 27.23 9.32 19.70
C GLY A 354 26.67 10.76 19.64
N SER A 355 25.87 11.19 20.62
CA SER A 355 25.40 12.59 20.71
C SER A 355 26.37 13.40 21.55
N PRO A 356 27.19 14.31 20.98
CA PRO A 356 28.09 15.11 21.79
C PRO A 356 27.24 15.97 22.73
N PHE A 357 27.41 15.75 24.04
CA PHE A 357 26.98 16.65 25.10
C PHE A 357 27.57 18.04 24.83
N ARG A 358 26.86 18.89 24.08
CA ARG A 358 27.10 20.33 24.07
C ARG A 358 26.51 20.89 25.36
N GLY A 359 27.28 20.79 26.42
CA GLY A 359 27.05 21.52 27.66
C GLY A 359 26.92 23.01 27.35
N THR A 360 25.80 23.59 27.76
CA THR A 360 25.53 25.02 27.77
C THR A 360 26.57 25.72 28.66
N LYS A 361 27.62 26.29 28.04
CA LYS A 361 28.41 27.33 28.72
C LYS A 361 27.56 28.59 28.82
N ARG A 362 27.06 28.86 30.03
CA ARG A 362 26.57 30.18 30.47
C ARG A 362 27.60 31.25 30.10
N GLY A 363 27.20 32.20 29.25
CA GLY A 363 27.97 33.41 29.03
C GLY A 363 28.05 34.21 30.32
N LYS A 364 29.27 34.46 30.80
CA LYS A 364 29.53 35.55 31.74
C LYS A 364 29.46 36.85 30.94
N ALA A 365 28.56 37.73 31.31
CA ALA A 365 28.59 39.13 30.92
C ALA A 365 29.86 39.77 31.51
N ASN A 366 30.71 40.32 30.66
CA ASN A 366 31.75 41.26 31.08
C ASN A 366 31.12 42.66 31.10
N ALA A 367 31.17 43.29 32.27
CA ALA A 367 31.10 44.74 32.38
C ALA A 367 32.43 45.31 31.86
N GLY A 368 32.32 46.35 31.03
CA GLY A 368 33.38 47.19 30.52
C GLY A 368 32.74 48.46 30.00
#